data_AF-A0A8J2SPF3-F1
#
_entry.id   AF-A0A8J2SPF3-F1
#
_cell.length_a   1.000
_cell.length_b   1.000
_cell.length_c   1.000
_cell.angle_alpha   90.00
_cell.angle_beta   90.00
_cell.angle_gamma   90.00
#
_symmetry.space_group_name_H-M   'P 1'
#
loop_
_entity.id
_entity.type
_entity.pdbx_description
1 polymer ?
#
loop_
_entity_poly.entity_id
_entity_poly.type
_entity_poly.pdbx_seq_one_letter_code
_entity_poly.pdbx_strand_id
1 'polypeptide(L)'
;MRFLLVSTAAALSVPGTHKRQIRIAPGLEVTVLEADEGKPGGVHTGTVTWSGGRALAGYLSENAHLVRGKRVAEIGCGCGLVSLTCCALGADAVLATDVEDDALARVAGAPDGAKLSTSIFDIFSESPLPPCDVLVASDVGYTEKLALGFARRAAEAVAAGATVVTSDSTKLRWTEFLADASRLTGRDVRAFSWRDKSNPYVRPASVAVLRPFRIGSRPSKLAIVQAERVRSALNVSSALMPIDAAGDIQGSKEDAPLARKGVDFTGSLDDALLDGTIDAAVHSCKDIPPQNRWRAGLTIAACLPRADVQDVLVGPYASLQDLPAGARVGSASMRRQAQLLARRPDAQVVNIRGNVLERLAALDAGEVDALILAKAGLDRLAEARADVHPIPLDDMLPGAAQGIIAVVCRADDAATAAILDNIDDRAARRCVAAERALLDVVDESLRRKWPGRPPVAAYCCGSVLRGKLATPDGSAVVEVSEALHDGESFEDLGRRVGHALVEQGGSAFLSGY
;
A
#
# COMPACT_ATOMS: atom_id res chain seq x y z
N MET A 1 33.89 -7.50 9.41
CA MET A 1 34.13 -6.16 9.96
C MET A 1 33.77 -6.24 11.44
N ARG A 2 34.74 -6.28 12.37
CA ARG A 2 34.46 -6.37 13.82
C ARG A 2 34.06 -4.97 14.31
N PHE A 3 32.77 -4.72 14.50
CA PHE A 3 32.32 -3.50 15.16
C PHE A 3 32.50 -3.70 16.66
N LEU A 4 33.55 -3.12 17.26
CA LEU A 4 33.69 -3.06 18.71
C LEU A 4 32.98 -1.79 19.19
N LEU A 5 31.69 -1.90 19.50
CA LEU A 5 30.93 -0.84 20.16
C LEU A 5 30.98 -1.10 21.67
N VAL A 6 31.49 -0.11 22.39
CA VAL A 6 31.77 -0.18 23.83
C VAL A 6 30.93 0.87 24.51
N SER A 7 30.14 0.50 25.52
CA SER A 7 29.76 1.45 26.56
C SER A 7 31.06 1.88 27.27
N THR A 8 31.63 3.02 26.85
CA THR A 8 32.89 3.58 27.37
C THR A 8 32.70 4.36 28.66
N ALA A 9 31.50 4.38 29.24
CA ALA A 9 31.19 5.24 30.37
C ALA A 9 32.33 5.22 31.38
N ALA A 10 32.88 6.40 31.64
CA ALA A 10 33.84 6.68 32.70
C ALA A 10 33.21 6.48 34.11
N ALA A 11 32.08 5.77 34.20
CA ALA A 11 31.41 5.33 35.41
C ALA A 11 32.17 4.16 36.07
N LEU A 12 33.43 4.41 36.37
CA LEU A 12 34.20 3.70 37.37
C LEU A 12 33.66 4.09 38.76
N SER A 13 32.57 3.47 39.22
CA SER A 13 32.29 3.37 40.67
C SER A 13 31.07 2.54 41.07
N VAL A 14 30.26 1.93 40.19
CA VAL A 14 29.15 1.07 40.64
C VAL A 14 29.73 -0.28 41.11
N PRO A 15 29.77 -0.57 42.42
CA PRO A 15 30.38 -1.79 42.92
C PRO A 15 29.67 -3.02 42.35
N GLY A 16 30.43 -4.00 41.87
CA GLY A 16 29.88 -5.25 41.33
C GLY A 16 29.61 -5.26 39.82
N THR A 17 29.92 -4.19 39.08
CA THR A 17 29.85 -4.17 37.61
C THR A 17 31.19 -4.45 36.93
N HIS A 18 31.17 -5.08 35.76
CA HIS A 18 32.34 -5.40 34.93
C HIS A 18 32.02 -5.27 33.44
N LYS A 19 33.06 -5.11 32.60
CA LYS A 19 32.91 -5.13 31.14
C LYS A 19 32.69 -6.55 30.67
N ARG A 20 31.61 -6.80 29.93
CA ARG A 20 31.35 -8.08 29.28
C ARG A 20 31.24 -7.89 27.77
N GLN A 21 32.02 -8.68 27.05
CA GLN A 21 31.92 -8.77 25.59
C GLN A 21 30.83 -9.80 25.24
N ILE A 22 29.83 -9.35 24.49
CA ILE A 22 28.69 -10.15 24.08
C ILE A 22 28.75 -10.29 22.57
N ARG A 23 28.90 -11.52 22.12
CA ARG A 23 28.79 -11.86 20.70
C ARG A 23 27.31 -11.94 20.32
N ILE A 24 26.91 -11.09 19.38
CA ILE A 24 25.53 -11.02 18.86
C ILE A 24 25.40 -11.86 17.59
N ALA A 25 26.38 -11.75 16.70
CA ALA A 25 26.44 -12.49 15.45
C ALA A 25 27.90 -12.67 14.99
N PRO A 26 28.17 -13.52 13.99
CA PRO A 26 29.51 -13.61 13.41
C PRO A 26 30.04 -12.24 12.96
N GLY A 27 31.12 -11.78 13.59
CA GLY A 27 31.72 -10.47 13.30
C GLY A 27 31.06 -9.27 14.00
N LEU A 28 30.03 -9.48 14.83
CA LEU A 28 29.36 -8.45 15.61
C LEU A 28 29.46 -8.75 17.11
N GLU A 29 30.26 -7.96 17.81
CA GLU A 29 30.50 -8.11 19.24
C GLU A 29 30.31 -6.75 19.94
N VAL A 30 29.41 -6.70 20.91
CA VAL A 30 29.11 -5.49 21.69
C VAL A 30 29.67 -5.66 23.09
N THR A 31 30.33 -4.64 23.61
CA THR A 31 30.81 -4.63 25.00
C THR A 31 29.91 -3.75 25.84
N VAL A 32 29.30 -4.35 26.87
CA VAL A 32 28.43 -3.66 27.83
C VAL A 32 29.05 -3.68 29.22
N LEU A 33 28.61 -2.75 30.08
CA LEU A 33 28.88 -2.78 31.50
C LEU A 33 27.72 -3.49 32.21
N GLU A 34 27.99 -4.60 32.91
CA GLU A 34 26.96 -5.36 33.63
C GLU A 34 27.43 -5.90 34.99
N ALA A 35 26.49 -6.18 35.88
CA ALA A 35 26.69 -6.81 37.19
C ALA A 35 26.39 -8.31 37.15
N ASP A 36 26.96 -9.07 38.10
CA ASP A 36 26.68 -10.50 38.25
C ASP A 36 25.22 -10.74 38.71
N GLU A 37 24.48 -11.57 37.98
CA GLU A 37 23.11 -11.96 38.30
C GLU A 37 23.05 -12.74 39.64
N GLY A 38 22.22 -12.29 40.60
CA GLY A 38 21.90 -13.04 41.82
C GLY A 38 22.77 -12.80 43.08
N LYS A 39 23.56 -11.72 43.16
CA LYS A 39 24.28 -11.36 44.41
C LYS A 39 23.42 -10.48 45.35
N PRO A 40 23.52 -10.63 46.70
CA PRO A 40 22.77 -9.80 47.64
C PRO A 40 23.34 -8.37 47.62
N GLY A 41 22.49 -7.36 47.41
CA GLY A 41 22.91 -5.96 47.35
C GLY A 41 22.33 -5.11 46.21
N GLY A 42 21.32 -5.60 45.49
CA GLY A 42 20.53 -4.81 44.54
C GLY A 42 20.68 -5.32 43.11
N VAL A 43 19.61 -5.92 42.59
CA VAL A 43 19.42 -6.00 41.13
C VAL A 43 19.15 -4.55 40.70
N HIS A 44 20.18 -3.82 40.28
CA HIS A 44 19.95 -2.53 39.66
C HIS A 44 19.36 -2.80 38.27
N THR A 45 18.15 -2.29 38.04
CA THR A 45 17.63 -2.12 36.69
C THR A 45 18.69 -1.41 35.83
N GLY A 46 18.90 -1.92 34.62
CA GLY A 46 19.92 -1.40 33.70
C GLY A 46 21.37 -1.83 33.91
N THR A 47 21.66 -2.81 34.78
CA THR A 47 23.02 -3.40 34.90
C THR A 47 23.09 -4.88 34.48
N VAL A 48 22.06 -5.45 33.87
CA VAL A 48 22.06 -6.86 33.43
C VAL A 48 21.62 -6.95 31.98
N THR A 49 22.25 -7.84 31.22
CA THR A 49 21.76 -8.21 29.88
C THR A 49 20.71 -9.31 29.96
N TRP A 50 19.45 -8.87 30.02
CA TRP A 50 18.29 -9.75 30.02
C TRP A 50 18.19 -10.58 28.73
N SER A 51 17.58 -11.77 28.84
CA SER A 51 17.49 -12.71 27.73
C SER A 51 16.68 -12.18 26.54
N GLY A 52 15.66 -11.34 26.77
CA GLY A 52 14.90 -10.71 25.70
C GLY A 52 15.75 -9.69 24.96
N GLY A 53 16.53 -8.87 25.66
CA GLY A 53 17.49 -7.94 25.05
C GLY A 53 18.52 -8.65 24.17
N ARG A 54 19.07 -9.78 24.62
CA ARG A 54 19.96 -10.62 23.81
C ARG A 54 19.27 -11.19 22.58
N ALA A 55 18.04 -11.67 22.75
CA ALA A 55 17.27 -12.22 21.64
C ALA A 55 16.89 -11.14 20.60
N LEU A 56 16.54 -9.94 21.05
CA LEU A 56 16.24 -8.81 20.17
C LEU A 56 17.47 -8.38 19.38
N ALA A 57 18.63 -8.24 20.03
CA ALA A 57 19.88 -7.92 19.36
C ALA A 57 20.24 -8.98 18.30
N GLY A 58 20.10 -10.27 18.64
CA GLY A 58 20.31 -11.37 17.71
C GLY A 58 19.35 -11.32 16.52
N TYR A 59 18.05 -11.16 16.77
CA TYR A 59 17.04 -11.02 15.72
C TYR A 59 17.33 -9.84 14.78
N LEU A 60 17.67 -8.67 15.33
CA LEU A 60 18.01 -7.49 14.55
C LEU A 60 19.28 -7.69 13.71
N SER A 61 20.24 -8.49 14.18
CA SER A 61 21.45 -8.79 13.41
C SER A 61 21.18 -9.63 12.16
N GLU A 62 20.24 -10.59 12.25
CA GLU A 62 19.75 -11.37 11.09
C GLU A 62 18.84 -10.51 10.18
N ASN A 63 18.25 -9.44 10.74
CA ASN A 63 17.30 -8.55 10.07
C ASN A 63 17.79 -7.10 10.03
N ALA A 64 19.08 -6.90 9.70
CA ALA A 64 19.71 -5.58 9.76
C ALA A 64 19.01 -4.50 8.92
N HIS A 65 18.28 -4.91 7.87
CA HIS A 65 17.48 -4.03 7.03
C HIS A 65 16.37 -3.28 7.79
N LEU A 66 15.95 -3.79 8.96
CA LEU A 66 14.96 -3.11 9.81
C LEU A 66 15.51 -1.80 10.37
N VAL A 67 16.79 -1.73 10.70
CA VAL A 67 17.39 -0.58 11.42
C VAL A 67 18.44 0.20 10.62
N ARG A 68 19.00 -0.39 9.57
CA ARG A 68 20.05 0.25 8.76
C ARG A 68 19.52 1.50 8.05
N GLY A 69 20.20 2.63 8.21
CA GLY A 69 19.81 3.92 7.65
C GLY A 69 18.51 4.47 8.24
N LYS A 70 18.14 4.05 9.46
CA LYS A 70 16.93 4.47 10.17
C LYS A 70 17.28 5.18 11.47
N ARG A 71 16.40 6.08 11.90
CA ARG A 71 16.40 6.63 13.25
C ARG A 71 15.72 5.64 14.18
N VAL A 72 16.44 5.18 15.19
CA VAL A 72 15.95 4.18 16.16
C VAL A 72 15.75 4.85 17.52
N ALA A 73 14.63 4.58 18.17
CA ALA A 73 14.45 4.86 19.59
C ALA A 73 14.33 3.54 20.36
N GLU A 74 14.98 3.44 21.51
CA GLU A 74 14.84 2.31 22.43
C GLU A 74 14.11 2.75 23.70
N ILE A 75 13.08 2.00 24.11
CA ILE A 75 12.42 2.14 25.42
C ILE A 75 13.02 1.13 26.40
N GLY A 76 13.48 1.62 27.55
CA GLY A 76 14.05 0.79 28.61
C GLY A 76 15.40 0.22 28.20
N CYS A 77 16.34 1.08 27.82
CA CYS A 77 17.61 0.65 27.23
C CYS A 77 18.50 -0.16 28.17
N GLY A 78 18.32 0.00 29.49
CA GLY A 78 19.10 -0.70 30.49
C GLY A 78 20.62 -0.52 30.29
N CYS A 79 21.33 -1.61 30.02
CA CYS A 79 22.79 -1.56 29.77
C CYS A 79 23.17 -1.13 28.33
N GLY A 80 22.19 -0.85 27.46
CA GLY A 80 22.38 -0.33 26.11
C GLY A 80 22.71 -1.38 25.04
N LEU A 81 22.55 -2.68 25.33
CA LEU A 81 22.90 -3.76 24.39
C LEU A 81 22.22 -3.60 23.02
N VAL A 82 20.91 -3.36 23.02
CA VAL A 82 20.12 -3.24 21.79
C VAL A 82 20.46 -1.93 21.08
N SER A 83 20.48 -0.80 21.78
CA SER A 83 20.94 0.49 21.23
C SER A 83 22.30 0.42 20.53
N LEU A 84 23.30 -0.18 21.19
CA LEU A 84 24.64 -0.35 20.62
C LEU A 84 24.63 -1.30 19.42
N THR A 85 23.78 -2.33 19.45
CA THR A 85 23.57 -3.23 18.32
C THR A 85 22.97 -2.48 17.13
N CYS A 86 21.95 -1.65 17.33
CA CYS A 86 21.38 -0.80 16.27
C CYS A 86 22.43 0.13 15.65
N CYS A 87 23.28 0.75 16.48
CA CYS A 87 24.42 1.54 16.00
C CYS A 87 25.35 0.69 15.10
N ALA A 88 25.71 -0.51 15.55
CA ALA A 88 26.62 -1.40 14.82
C ALA A 88 26.05 -1.89 13.48
N LEU A 89 24.72 -2.01 13.39
CA LEU A 89 24.01 -2.43 12.18
C LEU A 89 23.82 -1.29 11.17
N GLY A 90 24.26 -0.08 11.52
CA GLY A 90 24.26 1.09 10.65
C GLY A 90 23.00 1.93 10.77
N ALA A 91 22.37 2.02 11.95
CA ALA A 91 21.34 3.01 12.21
C ALA A 91 21.89 4.44 12.03
N ASP A 92 21.07 5.33 11.47
CA ASP A 92 21.46 6.72 11.20
C ASP A 92 21.48 7.59 12.45
N ALA A 93 20.69 7.23 13.45
CA ALA A 93 20.71 7.79 14.79
C ALA A 93 20.05 6.79 15.74
N VAL A 94 20.53 6.71 16.97
CA VAL A 94 19.91 5.92 18.03
C VAL A 94 19.66 6.81 19.24
N LEU A 95 18.43 6.80 19.76
CA LEU A 95 18.07 7.41 21.02
C LEU A 95 17.75 6.31 22.04
N ALA A 96 18.63 6.11 23.00
CA ALA A 96 18.39 5.23 24.14
C ALA A 96 17.58 5.96 25.20
N THR A 97 16.47 5.38 25.65
CA THR A 97 15.64 5.96 26.70
C THR A 97 15.41 5.02 27.86
N ASP A 98 15.31 5.59 29.04
CA ASP A 98 15.06 4.89 30.31
C ASP A 98 14.41 5.87 31.30
N VAL A 99 13.87 5.34 32.40
CA VAL A 99 13.35 6.18 33.51
C VAL A 99 14.43 6.51 34.52
N GLU A 100 15.56 5.80 34.50
CA GLU A 100 16.68 5.98 35.44
C GLU A 100 17.89 6.67 34.77
N ASP A 101 18.28 7.83 35.28
CA ASP A 101 19.49 8.55 34.83
C ASP A 101 20.75 7.69 34.89
N ASP A 102 20.85 6.83 35.91
CA ASP A 102 21.97 5.92 36.10
C ASP A 102 22.11 4.90 34.95
N ALA A 103 21.00 4.42 34.40
CA ALA A 103 21.02 3.54 33.24
C ALA A 103 21.51 4.31 32.00
N LEU A 104 20.97 5.51 31.78
CA LEU A 104 21.36 6.38 30.66
C LEU A 104 22.83 6.77 30.69
N ALA A 105 23.37 7.12 31.87
CA ALA A 105 24.77 7.50 32.03
C ALA A 105 25.74 6.39 31.60
N ARG A 106 25.35 5.11 31.78
CA ARG A 106 26.14 3.95 31.33
C ARG A 106 26.12 3.82 29.82
N VAL A 107 25.02 4.15 29.17
CA VAL A 107 24.86 4.06 27.71
C VAL A 107 25.48 5.26 26.99
N ALA A 108 25.42 6.46 27.58
CA ALA A 108 25.86 7.72 27.00
C ALA A 108 27.35 7.75 26.60
N GLY A 109 28.18 6.91 27.20
CA GLY A 109 29.59 6.77 26.84
C GLY A 109 29.83 5.94 25.58
N ALA A 110 28.99 5.90 24.56
CA ALA A 110 29.34 5.14 23.34
C ALA A 110 30.62 5.69 22.66
N PRO A 111 31.37 4.88 21.89
CA PRO A 111 32.63 5.32 21.30
C PRO A 111 32.40 6.37 20.21
N ASP A 112 33.40 7.22 19.96
CA ASP A 112 33.38 8.25 18.93
C ASP A 112 32.94 7.67 17.56
N GLY A 113 31.92 8.30 16.96
CA GLY A 113 31.31 7.88 15.70
C GLY A 113 30.03 7.05 15.83
N ALA A 114 29.71 6.54 17.03
CA ALA A 114 28.38 6.01 17.31
C ALA A 114 27.40 7.19 17.43
N LYS A 115 26.38 7.24 16.56
CA LYS A 115 25.34 8.28 16.60
C LYS A 115 24.29 7.95 17.67
N LEU A 116 24.73 7.78 18.90
CA LEU A 116 23.91 7.42 20.06
C LEU A 116 23.69 8.64 20.96
N SER A 117 22.45 8.85 21.36
CA SER A 117 22.04 9.86 22.34
C SER A 117 21.19 9.20 23.42
N THR A 118 21.05 9.86 24.56
CA THR A 118 20.26 9.38 25.70
C THR A 118 19.24 10.42 26.13
N SER A 119 18.07 9.98 26.61
CA SER A 119 17.06 10.85 27.20
C SER A 119 16.21 10.09 28.21
N ILE A 120 15.78 10.77 29.27
CA ILE A 120 14.74 10.23 30.15
C ILE A 120 13.46 10.11 29.34
N PHE A 121 12.79 8.96 29.43
CA PHE A 121 11.45 8.77 28.90
C PHE A 121 10.67 7.79 29.77
N ASP A 122 9.56 8.27 30.34
CA ASP A 122 8.60 7.43 31.03
C ASP A 122 7.45 7.07 30.09
N ILE A 123 7.24 5.76 29.88
CA ILE A 123 6.16 5.23 29.05
C ILE A 123 4.75 5.62 29.55
N PHE A 124 4.63 6.04 30.81
CA PHE A 124 3.38 6.53 31.39
C PHE A 124 3.20 8.05 31.27
N SER A 125 4.24 8.80 30.90
CA SER A 125 4.18 10.25 30.80
C SER A 125 3.29 10.74 29.65
N GLU A 126 2.80 11.97 29.70
CA GLU A 126 2.05 12.55 28.57
C GLU A 126 2.96 13.07 27.44
N SER A 127 4.28 13.03 27.65
CA SER A 127 5.26 13.44 26.65
C SER A 127 5.11 12.62 25.37
N PRO A 128 5.27 13.25 24.19
CA PRO A 128 5.20 12.54 22.93
C PRO A 128 6.35 11.54 22.83
N LEU A 129 6.09 10.41 22.16
CA LEU A 129 7.14 9.45 21.83
C LEU A 129 8.24 10.16 21.00
N PRO A 130 9.52 9.90 21.26
CA PRO A 130 10.59 10.44 20.43
C PRO A 130 10.42 10.04 18.95
N PRO A 131 10.61 10.98 18.01
CA PRO A 131 10.50 10.68 16.59
C PRO A 131 11.51 9.61 16.17
N CYS A 132 11.01 8.50 15.65
CA CYS A 132 11.83 7.39 15.16
C CYS A 132 11.15 6.73 13.96
N ASP A 133 11.96 6.08 13.12
CA ASP A 133 11.45 5.21 12.05
C ASP A 133 11.29 3.77 12.57
N VAL A 134 12.04 3.43 13.63
CA VAL A 134 11.95 2.15 14.35
C VAL A 134 11.96 2.38 15.86
N LEU A 135 10.98 1.81 16.55
CA LEU A 135 10.97 1.70 18.01
C LEU A 135 11.39 0.28 18.40
N VAL A 136 12.38 0.16 19.29
CA VAL A 136 12.81 -1.12 19.85
C VAL A 136 12.58 -1.15 21.36
N ALA A 137 12.26 -2.32 21.89
CA ALA A 137 12.06 -2.52 23.32
C ALA A 137 12.24 -4.00 23.64
N SER A 138 12.84 -4.32 24.78
CA SER A 138 12.98 -5.71 25.21
C SER A 138 12.72 -5.87 26.69
N ASP A 139 11.98 -6.90 27.07
CA ASP A 139 11.64 -7.23 28.46
C ASP A 139 11.02 -6.03 29.22
N VAL A 140 10.21 -5.20 28.53
CA VAL A 140 9.54 -4.01 29.13
C VAL A 140 8.19 -4.38 29.78
N GLY A 141 7.60 -5.53 29.44
CA GLY A 141 6.22 -5.91 29.78
C GLY A 141 6.03 -6.77 31.05
N TYR A 142 7.00 -6.85 31.97
CA TYR A 142 6.98 -7.82 33.08
C TYR A 142 5.91 -7.58 34.17
N THR A 143 5.15 -6.48 34.09
CA THR A 143 3.92 -6.26 34.88
C THR A 143 2.78 -5.84 33.95
N GLU A 144 1.52 -6.05 34.37
CA GLU A 144 0.34 -5.65 33.59
C GLU A 144 0.36 -4.16 33.23
N LYS A 145 0.68 -3.31 34.21
CA LYS A 145 0.75 -1.86 34.03
C LYS A 145 1.78 -1.50 32.97
N LEU A 146 2.96 -2.12 33.01
CA LEU A 146 4.02 -1.88 32.02
C LEU A 146 3.69 -2.43 30.64
N ALA A 147 3.11 -3.63 30.56
CA ALA A 147 2.64 -4.21 29.29
C ALA A 147 1.61 -3.30 28.59
N LEU A 148 0.61 -2.80 29.34
CA LEU A 148 -0.38 -1.85 28.81
C LEU A 148 0.27 -0.51 28.42
N GLY A 149 1.14 0.04 29.27
CA GLY A 149 1.87 1.27 29.00
C GLY A 149 2.71 1.17 27.73
N PHE A 150 3.41 0.06 27.54
CA PHE A 150 4.21 -0.18 26.35
C PHE A 150 3.35 -0.45 25.12
N ALA A 151 2.24 -1.21 25.23
CA ALA A 151 1.29 -1.39 24.12
C ALA A 151 0.77 -0.05 23.59
N ARG A 152 0.48 0.90 24.49
CA ARG A 152 0.14 2.28 24.13
C ARG A 152 1.26 2.95 23.32
N ARG A 153 2.51 2.91 23.78
CA ARG A 153 3.64 3.53 23.07
C ARG A 153 3.98 2.87 21.75
N ALA A 154 3.86 1.56 21.68
CA ALA A 154 3.98 0.82 20.43
C ALA A 154 2.90 1.25 19.43
N ALA A 155 1.65 1.44 19.88
CA ALA A 155 0.58 1.94 19.03
C ALA A 155 0.81 3.39 18.59
N GLU A 156 1.30 4.28 19.47
CA GLU A 156 1.70 5.65 19.11
C GLU A 156 2.81 5.67 18.06
N ALA A 157 3.83 4.82 18.20
CA ALA A 157 4.92 4.66 17.23
C ALA A 157 4.38 4.21 15.86
N VAL A 158 3.54 3.18 15.86
CA VAL A 158 2.91 2.67 14.63
C VAL A 158 2.02 3.73 14.01
N ALA A 159 1.26 4.50 14.79
CA ALA A 159 0.46 5.63 14.30
C ALA A 159 1.31 6.74 13.67
N ALA A 160 2.53 6.95 14.18
CA ALA A 160 3.52 7.86 13.60
C ALA A 160 4.26 7.28 12.37
N GLY A 161 3.92 6.08 11.92
CA GLY A 161 4.54 5.43 10.77
C GLY A 161 5.76 4.56 11.09
N ALA A 162 6.13 4.43 12.36
CA ALA A 162 7.30 3.65 12.77
C ALA A 162 7.02 2.14 12.80
N THR A 163 8.07 1.34 12.59
CA THR A 163 8.04 -0.10 12.87
C THR A 163 8.44 -0.33 14.32
N VAL A 164 7.69 -1.15 15.06
CA VAL A 164 8.05 -1.57 16.42
C VAL A 164 8.60 -2.98 16.37
N VAL A 165 9.79 -3.21 16.92
CA VAL A 165 10.38 -4.55 17.07
C VAL A 165 10.63 -4.77 18.55
N THR A 166 9.92 -5.74 19.13
CA THR A 166 10.00 -6.01 20.56
C THR A 166 10.19 -7.48 20.86
N SER A 167 10.84 -7.77 21.98
CA SER A 167 10.99 -9.14 22.47
C SER A 167 10.65 -9.28 23.96
N ASP A 168 10.23 -10.48 24.33
CA ASP A 168 10.12 -10.88 25.73
C ASP A 168 10.51 -12.37 25.88
N SER A 169 11.42 -12.63 26.80
CA SER A 169 11.95 -13.97 27.08
C SER A 169 11.26 -14.68 28.24
N THR A 170 10.55 -13.94 29.09
CA THR A 170 9.81 -14.44 30.25
C THR A 170 8.36 -14.80 29.88
N LYS A 171 7.83 -14.17 28.82
CA LYS A 171 6.43 -14.20 28.38
C LYS A 171 5.44 -13.75 29.46
N LEU A 172 5.91 -13.11 30.54
CA LEU A 172 5.06 -12.59 31.59
C LEU A 172 4.21 -11.44 31.01
N ARG A 173 2.89 -11.61 31.00
CA ARG A 173 1.91 -10.65 30.46
C ARG A 173 2.05 -10.36 28.96
N TRP A 174 2.77 -11.21 28.22
CA TRP A 174 3.00 -11.04 26.78
C TRP A 174 1.70 -11.19 25.98
N THR A 175 0.79 -12.06 26.41
CA THR A 175 -0.52 -12.23 25.77
C THR A 175 -1.36 -10.97 25.89
N GLU A 176 -1.35 -10.30 27.04
CA GLU A 176 -2.04 -9.04 27.30
C GLU A 176 -1.44 -7.91 26.46
N PHE A 177 -0.10 -7.80 26.39
CA PHE A 177 0.57 -6.86 25.49
C PHE A 177 0.10 -7.05 24.04
N LEU A 178 0.11 -8.29 23.52
CA LEU A 178 -0.31 -8.56 22.14
C LEU A 178 -1.78 -8.21 21.92
N ALA A 179 -2.66 -8.51 22.87
CA ALA A 179 -4.08 -8.18 22.79
C ALA A 179 -4.31 -6.66 22.79
N ASP A 180 -3.66 -5.93 23.69
CA ASP A 180 -3.77 -4.47 23.76
C ASP A 180 -3.14 -3.79 22.54
N ALA A 181 -1.96 -4.23 22.11
CA ALA A 181 -1.33 -3.75 20.89
C ALA A 181 -2.23 -4.00 19.68
N SER A 182 -2.88 -5.17 19.60
CA SER A 182 -3.80 -5.48 18.51
C SER A 182 -5.00 -4.54 18.50
N ARG A 183 -5.61 -4.35 19.67
CA ARG A 183 -6.75 -3.45 19.86
C ARG A 183 -6.40 -2.00 19.51
N LEU A 184 -5.25 -1.51 19.98
CA LEU A 184 -4.83 -0.12 19.81
C LEU A 184 -4.34 0.20 18.40
N THR A 185 -3.75 -0.77 17.70
CA THR A 185 -3.32 -0.60 16.30
C THR A 185 -4.41 -0.93 15.29
N GLY A 186 -5.46 -1.63 15.73
CA GLY A 186 -6.51 -2.18 14.86
C GLY A 186 -6.02 -3.31 13.95
N ARG A 187 -4.90 -3.96 14.29
CA ARG A 187 -4.31 -5.08 13.54
C ARG A 187 -4.10 -6.27 14.44
N ASP A 188 -4.16 -7.48 13.89
CA ASP A 188 -3.75 -8.67 14.64
C ASP A 188 -2.22 -8.66 14.82
N VAL A 189 -1.77 -8.33 16.03
CA VAL A 189 -0.36 -8.33 16.42
C VAL A 189 -0.01 -9.69 16.99
N ARG A 190 0.83 -10.42 16.25
CA ARG A 190 1.30 -11.74 16.66
C ARG A 190 2.79 -11.73 16.97
N ALA A 191 3.16 -12.60 17.91
CA ALA A 191 4.55 -12.91 18.18
C ALA A 191 4.90 -14.29 17.61
N PHE A 192 6.17 -14.47 17.26
CA PHE A 192 6.75 -15.76 16.92
C PHE A 192 7.92 -16.07 17.85
N SER A 193 8.23 -17.35 18.01
CA SER A 193 9.41 -17.76 18.76
C SER A 193 10.65 -17.59 17.89
N TRP A 194 11.61 -16.80 18.35
CA TRP A 194 12.93 -16.71 17.74
C TRP A 194 13.98 -17.37 18.64
N ARG A 195 14.99 -17.97 18.02
CA ARG A 195 16.13 -18.58 18.70
C ARG A 195 17.38 -18.40 17.87
N ASP A 196 18.46 -17.97 18.53
CA ASP A 196 19.80 -17.98 17.93
C ASP A 196 20.22 -19.44 17.68
N LYS A 197 20.32 -19.83 16.41
CA LYS A 197 20.77 -21.19 16.04
C LYS A 197 22.27 -21.39 16.23
N SER A 198 23.04 -20.31 16.27
CA SER A 198 24.49 -20.32 16.42
C SER A 198 24.96 -20.26 17.88
N ASN A 199 24.09 -19.84 18.79
CA ASN A 199 24.41 -19.70 20.22
C ASN A 199 23.37 -20.40 21.11
N PRO A 200 23.64 -21.63 21.59
CA PRO A 200 22.69 -22.39 22.41
C PRO A 200 22.44 -21.77 23.79
N TYR A 201 23.26 -20.79 24.22
CA TYR A 201 23.12 -20.10 25.50
C TYR A 201 22.13 -18.93 25.46
N VAL A 202 21.67 -18.51 24.28
CA VAL A 202 20.57 -17.55 24.16
C VAL A 202 19.25 -18.30 24.26
N ARG A 203 18.47 -18.01 25.30
CA ARG A 203 17.13 -18.59 25.46
C ARG A 203 16.22 -18.13 24.31
N PRO A 204 15.35 -19.00 23.79
CA PRO A 204 14.33 -18.57 22.85
C PRO A 204 13.48 -17.45 23.46
N ALA A 205 13.17 -16.42 22.68
CA ALA A 205 12.29 -15.35 23.08
C ALA A 205 11.12 -15.22 22.12
N SER A 206 10.02 -14.69 22.62
CA SER A 206 8.93 -14.23 21.77
C SER A 206 9.32 -12.89 21.16
N VAL A 207 9.27 -12.78 19.84
CA VAL A 207 9.50 -11.53 19.10
C VAL A 207 8.19 -11.13 18.44
N ALA A 208 7.83 -9.85 18.55
CA ALA A 208 6.72 -9.25 17.80
C ALA A 208 7.23 -8.08 16.97
N VAL A 209 6.70 -7.97 15.75
CA VAL A 209 6.96 -6.87 14.84
C VAL A 209 5.62 -6.21 14.52
N LEU A 210 5.46 -4.96 14.92
CA LEU A 210 4.28 -4.16 14.62
C LEU A 210 4.66 -3.14 13.57
N ARG A 211 3.78 -2.95 12.59
CA ARG A 211 4.01 -2.00 11.50
C ARG A 211 2.69 -1.35 11.09
N PRO A 212 2.73 -0.14 10.51
CA PRO A 212 1.55 0.46 9.91
C PRO A 212 1.00 -0.44 8.79
N PHE A 213 -0.30 -0.36 8.55
CA PHE A 213 -0.92 -0.98 7.38
C PHE A 213 -0.41 -0.29 6.10
N ARG A 214 0.30 -1.04 5.25
CA ARG A 214 1.03 -0.46 4.10
C ARG A 214 0.14 -0.43 2.87
N ILE A 215 -0.15 0.77 2.39
CA ILE A 215 -1.00 1.01 1.23
C ILE A 215 -0.12 1.43 0.06
N GLY A 216 0.03 0.56 -0.93
CA GLY A 216 0.72 0.84 -2.17
C GLY A 216 -0.12 1.73 -3.10
N SER A 217 0.54 2.68 -3.75
CA SER A 217 -0.05 3.46 -4.83
C SER A 217 1.01 3.90 -5.83
N ARG A 218 0.59 4.20 -7.05
CA ARG A 218 1.46 4.84 -8.04
C ARG A 218 1.80 6.28 -7.61
N PRO A 219 2.95 6.82 -8.03
CA PRO A 219 3.39 8.15 -7.62
C PRO A 219 2.60 9.31 -8.28
N SER A 220 1.75 9.04 -9.27
CA SER A 220 0.96 10.10 -9.92
C SER A 220 0.00 10.82 -8.94
N LYS A 221 -0.18 12.13 -9.10
CA LYS A 221 -1.04 12.97 -8.23
C LYS A 221 -2.43 12.37 -8.01
N LEU A 222 -3.09 11.89 -9.08
CA LEU A 222 -4.41 11.27 -8.98
C LEU A 222 -4.39 9.98 -8.17
N ALA A 223 -3.37 9.12 -8.36
CA ALA A 223 -3.25 7.87 -7.62
C ALA A 223 -2.97 8.10 -6.13
N ILE A 224 -2.14 9.09 -5.79
CA ILE A 224 -1.90 9.48 -4.39
C ILE A 224 -3.17 10.04 -3.74
N VAL A 225 -3.93 10.91 -4.42
CA VAL A 225 -5.23 11.39 -3.90
C VAL A 225 -6.21 10.24 -3.66
N GLN A 226 -6.24 9.23 -4.53
CA GLN A 226 -7.07 8.05 -4.33
C GLN A 226 -6.61 7.21 -3.13
N ALA A 227 -5.29 7.04 -2.97
CA ALA A 227 -4.72 6.31 -1.84
C ALA A 227 -4.95 7.02 -0.50
N GLU A 228 -4.85 8.36 -0.46
CA GLU A 228 -5.19 9.15 0.72
C GLU A 228 -6.67 9.03 1.11
N ARG A 229 -7.57 8.95 0.12
CA ARG A 229 -9.00 8.69 0.39
C ARG A 229 -9.21 7.31 1.04
N VAL A 230 -8.52 6.29 0.55
CA VAL A 230 -8.55 4.95 1.16
C VAL A 230 -7.97 5.00 2.58
N ARG A 231 -6.79 5.61 2.75
CA ARG A 231 -6.12 5.76 4.04
C ARG A 231 -7.00 6.47 5.07
N SER A 232 -7.67 7.54 4.66
CA SER A 232 -8.55 8.33 5.54
C SER A 232 -9.84 7.60 5.92
N ALA A 233 -10.29 6.63 5.12
CA ALA A 233 -11.45 5.81 5.42
C ALA A 233 -11.12 4.63 6.36
N LEU A 234 -9.84 4.28 6.49
CA LEU A 234 -9.40 3.17 7.33
C LEU A 234 -9.31 3.58 8.80
N ASN A 235 -9.81 2.69 9.67
CA ASN A 235 -9.73 2.84 11.13
C ASN A 235 -8.48 2.18 11.72
N VAL A 236 -7.41 2.04 10.94
CA VAL A 236 -6.14 1.44 11.36
C VAL A 236 -5.00 2.40 11.06
N SER A 237 -3.94 2.34 11.88
CA SER A 237 -2.71 3.04 11.52
C SER A 237 -2.21 2.53 10.18
N SER A 238 -1.96 3.44 9.25
CA SER A 238 -1.63 3.14 7.87
C SER A 238 -0.62 4.12 7.30
N ALA A 239 0.22 3.62 6.40
CA ALA A 239 1.24 4.39 5.70
C ALA A 239 1.10 4.21 4.19
N LEU A 240 1.21 5.30 3.44
CA LEU A 240 1.28 5.24 1.99
C LEU A 240 2.70 4.87 1.55
N MET A 241 2.78 3.92 0.63
CA MET A 241 4.01 3.45 0.02
C MET A 241 3.94 3.74 -1.48
N PRO A 242 4.55 4.84 -1.98
CA PRO A 242 4.70 5.04 -3.41
C PRO A 242 5.49 3.88 -4.01
N ILE A 243 4.91 3.19 -4.99
CA ILE A 243 5.57 2.13 -5.75
C ILE A 243 5.77 2.63 -7.16
N ASP A 244 7.03 2.76 -7.55
CA ASP A 244 7.39 3.15 -8.92
C ASP A 244 6.97 2.03 -9.88
N ALA A 245 5.97 2.32 -10.69
CA ALA A 245 5.61 1.45 -11.79
C ALA A 245 6.65 1.64 -12.91
N ALA A 246 7.19 0.55 -13.45
CA ALA A 246 8.01 0.61 -14.66
C ALA A 246 7.28 1.29 -15.85
N GLY A 247 5.94 1.34 -15.82
CA GLY A 247 5.11 2.05 -16.79
C GLY A 247 5.04 3.58 -16.63
N ASP A 248 5.55 4.15 -15.53
CA ASP A 248 5.74 5.60 -15.34
C ASP A 248 7.16 6.05 -15.74
N ILE A 249 8.08 5.10 -15.96
CA ILE A 249 9.42 5.36 -16.48
C ILE A 249 9.33 5.52 -18.00
N GLN A 250 9.32 6.77 -18.47
CA GLN A 250 9.40 7.17 -19.87
C GLN A 250 8.36 6.49 -20.78
N GLY A 251 7.30 7.24 -21.12
CA GLY A 251 6.46 6.92 -22.26
C GLY A 251 7.32 6.65 -23.50
N SER A 252 7.51 5.38 -23.84
CA SER A 252 8.10 4.99 -25.10
C SER A 252 7.17 5.55 -26.18
N LYS A 253 7.71 6.50 -26.94
CA LYS A 253 7.10 7.14 -28.12
C LYS A 253 6.97 6.13 -29.27
N GLU A 254 6.42 4.95 -29.01
CA GLU A 254 6.06 3.99 -30.04
C GLU A 254 4.56 4.11 -30.32
N ASP A 255 4.24 4.43 -31.59
CA ASP A 255 2.93 4.79 -32.15
C ASP A 255 1.85 3.68 -32.13
N ALA A 256 2.06 2.60 -31.39
CA ALA A 256 1.07 1.54 -31.28
C ALA A 256 -0.08 1.95 -30.32
N PRO A 257 -1.36 1.70 -30.66
CA PRO A 257 -2.47 1.83 -29.72
C PRO A 257 -2.21 1.00 -28.45
N LEU A 258 -2.52 1.55 -27.26
CA LEU A 258 -2.28 0.90 -25.94
C LEU A 258 -2.82 -0.54 -25.88
N ALA A 259 -3.87 -0.83 -26.65
CA ALA A 259 -4.43 -2.15 -26.79
C ALA A 259 -3.39 -3.20 -27.29
N ARG A 260 -2.45 -2.84 -28.17
CA ARG A 260 -1.51 -3.82 -28.75
C ARG A 260 -0.38 -4.25 -27.81
N LYS A 261 -0.04 -3.47 -26.76
CA LYS A 261 1.06 -3.79 -25.82
C LYS A 261 0.66 -3.90 -24.35
N GLY A 262 -0.57 -3.57 -23.95
CA GLY A 262 -1.04 -3.73 -22.58
C GLY A 262 -0.15 -2.98 -21.58
N VAL A 263 -0.36 -1.68 -21.40
CA VAL A 263 0.37 -0.94 -20.34
C VAL A 263 -0.06 -1.53 -19.00
N ASP A 264 0.88 -2.18 -18.34
CA ASP A 264 0.67 -2.81 -17.05
C ASP A 264 0.66 -1.74 -15.94
N PHE A 265 -0.52 -1.19 -15.68
CA PHE A 265 -0.72 -0.21 -14.61
C PHE A 265 -0.78 -0.83 -13.21
N THR A 266 -0.80 -2.17 -13.11
CA THR A 266 -0.91 -2.90 -11.84
C THR A 266 0.34 -3.67 -11.48
N GLY A 267 1.18 -4.07 -12.44
CA GLY A 267 2.27 -5.04 -12.27
C GLY A 267 3.19 -4.81 -11.10
N SER A 268 3.77 -3.61 -10.95
CA SER A 268 4.68 -3.32 -9.83
C SER A 268 3.97 -3.32 -8.48
N LEU A 269 2.68 -2.93 -8.43
CA LEU A 269 1.86 -3.02 -7.22
C LEU A 269 1.44 -4.46 -6.92
N ASP A 270 1.12 -5.24 -7.96
CA ASP A 270 0.80 -6.65 -7.85
C ASP A 270 2.01 -7.45 -7.34
N ASP A 271 3.22 -7.18 -7.85
CA ASP A 271 4.47 -7.77 -7.35
C ASP A 271 4.71 -7.42 -5.88
N ALA A 272 4.53 -6.14 -5.51
CA ALA A 272 4.69 -5.68 -4.13
C ALA A 272 3.62 -6.25 -3.17
N LEU A 273 2.43 -6.61 -3.68
CA LEU A 273 1.42 -7.34 -2.90
C LEU A 273 1.85 -8.79 -2.68
N LEU A 274 2.30 -9.47 -3.74
CA LEU A 274 2.66 -10.88 -3.69
C LEU A 274 3.92 -11.15 -2.87
N ASP A 275 4.91 -10.26 -2.91
CA ASP A 275 6.13 -10.36 -2.09
C ASP A 275 5.97 -9.85 -0.65
N GLY A 276 4.81 -9.25 -0.33
CA GLY A 276 4.50 -8.73 0.99
C GLY A 276 5.17 -7.39 1.33
N THR A 277 5.65 -6.64 0.35
CA THR A 277 6.15 -5.26 0.49
C THR A 277 5.03 -4.28 0.88
N ILE A 278 3.81 -4.53 0.39
CA ILE A 278 2.59 -3.81 0.79
C ILE A 278 1.50 -4.78 1.25
N ASP A 279 0.55 -4.26 2.02
CA ASP A 279 -0.59 -5.02 2.52
C ASP A 279 -1.79 -4.86 1.56
N ALA A 280 -1.99 -3.66 1.02
CA ALA A 280 -3.03 -3.35 0.04
C ALA A 280 -2.51 -2.43 -1.07
N ALA A 281 -3.09 -2.50 -2.26
CA ALA A 281 -2.82 -1.59 -3.38
C ALA A 281 -4.09 -0.85 -3.81
N VAL A 282 -3.97 0.44 -4.13
CA VAL A 282 -5.10 1.28 -4.53
C VAL A 282 -5.07 1.56 -6.03
N HIS A 283 -6.20 1.27 -6.69
CA HIS A 283 -6.35 1.46 -8.13
C HIS A 283 -7.63 2.21 -8.47
N SER A 284 -7.61 2.93 -9.59
CA SER A 284 -8.85 3.17 -10.33
C SER A 284 -9.33 1.83 -10.88
N CYS A 285 -10.53 1.37 -10.50
CA CYS A 285 -10.95 -0.01 -10.76
C CYS A 285 -10.99 -0.38 -12.25
N LYS A 286 -11.24 0.61 -13.13
CA LYS A 286 -11.22 0.44 -14.59
C LYS A 286 -9.85 0.07 -15.17
N ASP A 287 -8.78 0.33 -14.43
CA ASP A 287 -7.40 0.05 -14.84
C ASP A 287 -6.96 -1.35 -14.41
N ILE A 288 -7.74 -2.04 -13.56
CA ILE A 288 -7.48 -3.44 -13.19
C ILE A 288 -7.83 -4.33 -14.40
N PRO A 289 -6.91 -5.18 -14.88
CA PRO A 289 -7.14 -6.07 -16.01
C PRO A 289 -8.36 -7.00 -15.82
N PRO A 290 -8.92 -7.55 -16.91
CA PRO A 290 -9.84 -8.68 -16.84
C PRO A 290 -9.19 -9.86 -16.09
N GLN A 291 -9.99 -10.69 -15.44
CA GLN A 291 -9.52 -11.75 -14.54
C GLN A 291 -8.54 -12.71 -15.23
N ASN A 292 -8.81 -13.07 -16.48
CA ASN A 292 -7.98 -13.97 -17.31
C ASN A 292 -6.59 -13.39 -17.69
N ARG A 293 -6.34 -12.11 -17.41
CA ARG A 293 -5.07 -11.40 -17.66
C ARG A 293 -4.45 -10.85 -16.37
N TRP A 294 -5.13 -10.97 -15.24
CA TRP A 294 -4.65 -10.48 -13.96
C TRP A 294 -3.80 -11.54 -13.25
N ARG A 295 -2.89 -11.08 -12.38
CA ARG A 295 -1.99 -11.98 -11.64
C ARG A 295 -2.78 -12.80 -10.63
N ALA A 296 -2.51 -14.11 -10.61
CA ALA A 296 -3.14 -15.01 -9.66
C ALA A 296 -2.74 -14.69 -8.22
N GLY A 297 -3.61 -15.02 -7.27
CA GLY A 297 -3.37 -14.78 -5.84
C GLY A 297 -3.77 -13.39 -5.34
N LEU A 298 -4.37 -12.55 -6.19
CA LEU A 298 -4.87 -11.22 -5.84
C LEU A 298 -6.40 -11.15 -5.91
N THR A 299 -7.00 -10.26 -5.11
CA THR A 299 -8.45 -10.03 -5.10
C THR A 299 -8.79 -8.57 -4.85
N ILE A 300 -9.92 -8.10 -5.38
CA ILE A 300 -10.50 -6.80 -5.03
C ILE A 300 -11.21 -6.96 -3.69
N ALA A 301 -10.53 -6.54 -2.63
CA ALA A 301 -10.99 -6.69 -1.25
C ALA A 301 -11.93 -5.57 -0.81
N ALA A 302 -11.83 -4.37 -1.39
CA ALA A 302 -12.80 -3.29 -1.15
C ALA A 302 -13.05 -2.42 -2.39
N CYS A 303 -14.27 -1.91 -2.51
CA CYS A 303 -14.67 -0.89 -3.47
C CYS A 303 -15.18 0.35 -2.72
N LEU A 304 -14.61 1.53 -2.97
CA LEU A 304 -15.19 2.77 -2.42
C LEU A 304 -16.46 3.18 -3.19
N PRO A 305 -17.34 4.03 -2.61
CA PRO A 305 -18.52 4.55 -3.28
C PRO A 305 -18.19 5.12 -4.68
N ARG A 306 -19.05 4.80 -5.64
CA ARG A 306 -18.85 5.18 -7.04
C ARG A 306 -19.01 6.68 -7.23
N ALA A 307 -17.97 7.32 -7.78
CA ALA A 307 -18.04 8.70 -8.24
C ALA A 307 -18.75 8.80 -9.60
N ASP A 308 -18.89 10.03 -10.13
CA ASP A 308 -19.49 10.25 -11.44
C ASP A 308 -18.87 9.36 -12.53
N VAL A 309 -19.73 8.66 -13.25
CA VAL A 309 -19.34 7.68 -14.26
C VAL A 309 -19.09 8.32 -15.62
N GLN A 310 -19.59 9.54 -15.86
CA GLN A 310 -19.57 10.17 -17.17
C GLN A 310 -18.15 10.43 -17.66
N ASP A 311 -17.98 10.30 -18.97
CA ASP A 311 -16.87 10.96 -19.64
C ASP A 311 -17.23 12.43 -19.87
N VAL A 312 -16.22 13.28 -19.97
CA VAL A 312 -16.36 14.71 -20.27
C VAL A 312 -15.58 15.04 -21.53
N LEU A 313 -16.14 15.94 -22.33
CA LEU A 313 -15.42 16.68 -23.36
C LEU A 313 -14.74 17.87 -22.68
N VAL A 314 -13.44 18.02 -22.89
CA VAL A 314 -12.68 19.16 -22.37
C VAL A 314 -12.14 19.96 -23.54
N GLY A 315 -12.44 21.25 -23.56
CA GLY A 315 -12.12 22.16 -24.65
C GLY A 315 -13.27 23.13 -24.96
N PRO A 316 -13.14 23.99 -25.98
CA PRO A 316 -14.04 25.13 -26.19
C PRO A 316 -15.44 24.75 -26.72
N TYR A 317 -15.78 23.46 -26.78
CA TYR A 317 -17.00 22.94 -27.39
C TYR A 317 -17.91 22.33 -26.33
N ALA A 318 -19.20 22.69 -26.34
CA ALA A 318 -20.14 22.25 -25.32
C ALA A 318 -20.61 20.79 -25.49
N SER A 319 -20.49 20.23 -26.70
CA SER A 319 -20.92 18.87 -27.03
C SER A 319 -20.10 18.25 -28.15
N LEU A 320 -20.26 16.94 -28.38
CA LEU A 320 -19.61 16.25 -29.50
C LEU A 320 -20.10 16.76 -30.87
N GLN A 321 -21.32 17.29 -30.93
CA GLN A 321 -21.95 17.83 -32.12
C GLN A 321 -21.36 19.21 -32.49
N ASP A 322 -20.88 19.96 -31.51
CA ASP A 322 -20.28 21.28 -31.70
C ASP A 322 -18.82 21.22 -32.23
N LEU A 323 -18.21 20.03 -32.25
CA LEU A 323 -16.86 19.86 -32.79
C LEU A 323 -16.82 20.23 -34.29
N PRO A 324 -15.82 20.99 -34.76
CA PRO A 324 -15.69 21.30 -36.18
C PRO A 324 -15.45 20.03 -37.00
N ALA A 325 -15.73 20.09 -38.30
CA ALA A 325 -15.44 18.98 -39.20
C ALA A 325 -13.95 18.63 -39.16
N GLY A 326 -13.61 17.37 -38.93
CA GLY A 326 -12.20 16.94 -38.86
C GLY A 326 -11.50 17.26 -37.54
N ALA A 327 -12.22 17.63 -36.47
CA ALA A 327 -11.64 17.96 -35.17
C ALA A 327 -10.68 16.89 -34.63
N ARG A 328 -9.53 17.31 -34.11
CA ARG A 328 -8.52 16.47 -33.46
C ARG A 328 -8.90 16.23 -32.00
N VAL A 329 -9.41 15.05 -31.67
CA VAL A 329 -9.88 14.71 -30.32
C VAL A 329 -8.91 13.74 -29.63
N GLY A 330 -8.34 14.18 -28.52
CA GLY A 330 -7.36 13.43 -27.75
C GLY A 330 -7.99 12.39 -26.80
N SER A 331 -7.65 11.11 -27.01
CA SER A 331 -7.97 10.01 -26.10
C SER A 331 -7.13 8.79 -26.45
N ALA A 332 -6.58 8.10 -25.44
CA ALA A 332 -5.90 6.81 -25.63
C ALA A 332 -6.81 5.59 -25.37
N SER A 333 -8.11 5.81 -25.08
CA SER A 333 -9.06 4.74 -24.77
C SER A 333 -9.79 4.30 -26.04
N MET A 334 -9.53 3.08 -26.52
CA MET A 334 -10.22 2.50 -27.68
C MET A 334 -11.75 2.58 -27.55
N ARG A 335 -12.30 2.39 -26.35
CA ARG A 335 -13.73 2.57 -26.05
C ARG A 335 -14.25 3.96 -26.41
N ARG A 336 -13.53 5.01 -25.98
CA ARG A 336 -13.91 6.41 -26.25
C ARG A 336 -13.75 6.74 -27.73
N GLN A 337 -12.67 6.25 -28.34
CA GLN A 337 -12.38 6.47 -29.76
C GLN A 337 -13.49 5.86 -30.64
N ALA A 338 -13.82 4.60 -30.42
CA ALA A 338 -14.86 3.90 -31.17
C ALA A 338 -16.24 4.56 -31.00
N GLN A 339 -16.62 4.95 -29.78
CA GLN A 339 -17.89 5.63 -29.54
C GLN A 339 -17.93 7.05 -30.11
N LEU A 340 -16.80 7.77 -30.09
CA LEU A 340 -16.68 9.06 -30.77
C LEU A 340 -16.87 8.88 -32.28
N LEU A 341 -16.12 7.96 -32.91
CA LEU A 341 -16.18 7.74 -34.36
C LEU A 341 -17.54 7.23 -34.83
N ALA A 342 -18.27 6.47 -34.00
CA ALA A 342 -19.64 6.09 -34.29
C ALA A 342 -20.61 7.28 -34.36
N ARG A 343 -20.33 8.37 -33.64
CA ARG A 343 -21.15 9.60 -33.63
C ARG A 343 -20.61 10.69 -34.55
N ARG A 344 -19.28 10.73 -34.74
CA ARG A 344 -18.52 11.70 -35.54
C ARG A 344 -17.48 10.97 -36.39
N PRO A 345 -17.90 10.30 -37.48
CA PRO A 345 -16.98 9.57 -38.35
C PRO A 345 -15.90 10.45 -38.99
N ASP A 346 -16.12 11.76 -39.03
CA ASP A 346 -15.18 12.75 -39.54
C ASP A 346 -14.09 13.16 -38.53
N ALA A 347 -14.25 12.85 -37.24
CA ALA A 347 -13.30 13.26 -36.21
C ALA A 347 -11.95 12.55 -36.34
N GLN A 348 -10.87 13.26 -36.05
CA GLN A 348 -9.51 12.71 -36.01
C GLN A 348 -9.14 12.35 -34.59
N VAL A 349 -9.00 11.05 -34.31
CA VAL A 349 -8.59 10.59 -32.98
C VAL A 349 -7.07 10.73 -32.81
N VAL A 350 -6.66 11.42 -31.74
CA VAL A 350 -5.24 11.58 -31.37
C VAL A 350 -4.94 10.81 -30.09
N ASN A 351 -3.94 9.92 -30.15
CA ASN A 351 -3.50 9.15 -28.98
C ASN A 351 -2.63 10.01 -28.04
N ILE A 352 -3.28 10.76 -27.13
CA ILE A 352 -2.54 11.47 -26.07
C ILE A 352 -2.32 10.55 -24.86
N ARG A 353 -1.06 10.39 -24.49
CA ARG A 353 -0.60 9.63 -23.31
C ARG A 353 -0.20 10.58 -22.17
N GLY A 354 0.20 10.00 -21.04
CA GLY A 354 0.53 10.75 -19.83
C GLY A 354 -0.60 10.75 -18.80
N ASN A 355 -0.31 11.32 -17.63
CA ASN A 355 -1.29 11.53 -16.57
C ASN A 355 -2.32 12.62 -16.96
N VAL A 356 -3.34 12.84 -16.11
CA VAL A 356 -4.43 13.78 -16.43
C VAL A 356 -3.92 15.20 -16.68
N LEU A 357 -2.95 15.68 -15.90
CA LEU A 357 -2.44 17.04 -16.00
C LEU A 357 -1.60 17.25 -17.27
N GLU A 358 -0.79 16.26 -17.64
CA GLU A 358 -0.02 16.29 -18.89
C GLU A 358 -0.94 16.35 -20.11
N ARG A 359 -2.08 15.63 -20.06
CA ARG A 359 -3.08 15.68 -21.13
C ARG A 359 -3.73 17.05 -21.22
N LEU A 360 -4.12 17.63 -20.08
CA LEU A 360 -4.69 18.99 -20.04
C LEU A 360 -3.69 20.01 -20.59
N ALA A 361 -2.41 19.89 -20.26
CA ALA A 361 -1.36 20.75 -20.81
C ALA A 361 -1.23 20.60 -22.34
N ALA A 362 -1.38 19.40 -22.90
CA ALA A 362 -1.37 19.18 -24.35
C ALA A 362 -2.58 19.84 -25.05
N LEU A 363 -3.75 19.85 -24.40
CA LEU A 363 -4.91 20.62 -24.88
C LEU A 363 -4.63 22.13 -24.85
N ASP A 364 -4.09 22.64 -23.74
CA ASP A 364 -3.78 24.07 -23.59
C ASP A 364 -2.69 24.53 -24.57
N ALA A 365 -1.80 23.62 -24.97
CA ALA A 365 -0.79 23.84 -26.00
C ALA A 365 -1.33 23.74 -27.46
N GLY A 366 -2.60 23.37 -27.64
CA GLY A 366 -3.23 23.23 -28.96
C GLY A 366 -2.80 21.99 -29.74
N GLU A 367 -2.22 20.98 -29.08
CA GLU A 367 -1.88 19.70 -29.73
C GLU A 367 -3.12 18.94 -30.19
N VAL A 368 -4.24 19.16 -29.51
CA VAL A 368 -5.59 18.67 -29.87
C VAL A 368 -6.61 19.79 -29.71
N ASP A 369 -7.74 19.65 -30.39
CA ASP A 369 -8.83 20.62 -30.34
C ASP A 369 -9.76 20.35 -29.15
N ALA A 370 -9.84 19.10 -28.69
CA ALA A 370 -10.55 18.69 -27.48
C ALA A 370 -9.97 17.40 -26.88
N LEU A 371 -10.29 17.12 -25.61
CA LEU A 371 -9.97 15.86 -24.93
C LEU A 371 -11.24 15.14 -24.48
N ILE A 372 -11.17 13.82 -24.38
CA ILE A 372 -12.18 13.04 -23.64
C ILE A 372 -11.54 12.42 -22.39
N LEU A 373 -11.98 12.88 -21.21
CA LEU A 373 -11.49 12.45 -19.90
C LEU A 373 -12.61 11.85 -19.05
N ALA A 374 -12.25 11.16 -17.97
CA ALA A 374 -13.26 10.69 -17.00
C ALA A 374 -13.54 11.82 -16.02
N LYS A 375 -14.81 12.16 -15.80
CA LYS A 375 -15.20 13.22 -14.87
C LYS A 375 -14.65 13.00 -13.46
N ALA A 376 -14.80 11.78 -12.94
CA ALA A 376 -14.25 11.40 -11.63
C ALA A 376 -12.75 11.67 -11.45
N GLY A 377 -11.96 11.63 -12.54
CA GLY A 377 -10.52 11.93 -12.46
C GLY A 377 -10.26 13.41 -12.21
N LEU A 378 -10.99 14.29 -12.90
CA LEU A 378 -10.89 15.75 -12.73
C LEU A 378 -11.43 16.18 -11.37
N ASP A 379 -12.59 15.66 -10.97
CA ASP A 379 -13.23 15.97 -9.68
C ASP A 379 -12.31 15.61 -8.50
N ARG A 380 -11.62 14.46 -8.57
CA ARG A 380 -10.66 14.03 -7.53
C ARG A 380 -9.45 14.94 -7.45
N LEU A 381 -8.97 15.45 -8.59
CA LEU A 381 -7.85 16.38 -8.65
C LEU A 381 -8.25 17.81 -8.29
N ALA A 382 -9.55 18.09 -8.14
CA ALA A 382 -10.11 19.42 -7.97
C ALA A 382 -9.75 20.37 -9.13
N GLU A 383 -9.68 19.83 -10.35
CA GLU A 383 -9.42 20.62 -11.56
C GLU A 383 -10.70 21.37 -11.97
N ALA A 384 -10.81 22.61 -11.51
CA ALA A 384 -11.92 23.51 -11.80
C ALA A 384 -11.69 24.22 -13.13
N ARG A 385 -12.24 23.66 -14.20
CA ARG A 385 -12.15 24.18 -15.56
C ARG A 385 -13.55 24.51 -16.08
N ALA A 386 -13.71 25.68 -16.69
CA ALA A 386 -15.00 26.12 -17.24
C ALA A 386 -15.36 25.41 -18.56
N ASP A 387 -14.34 24.87 -19.25
CA ASP A 387 -14.43 24.17 -20.52
C ASP A 387 -14.56 22.65 -20.34
N VAL A 388 -15.20 22.20 -19.26
CA VAL A 388 -15.48 20.78 -18.97
C VAL A 388 -16.97 20.51 -19.14
N HIS A 389 -17.30 19.71 -20.15
CA HIS A 389 -18.68 19.43 -20.55
C HIS A 389 -18.98 17.93 -20.42
N PRO A 390 -19.89 17.51 -19.51
CA PRO A 390 -20.28 16.11 -19.39
C PRO A 390 -20.92 15.57 -20.67
N ILE A 391 -20.48 14.39 -21.11
CA ILE A 391 -21.03 13.71 -22.29
C ILE A 391 -22.18 12.81 -21.82
N PRO A 392 -23.40 12.93 -22.41
CA PRO A 392 -24.53 12.08 -22.05
C PRO A 392 -24.21 10.58 -22.18
N LEU A 393 -24.77 9.75 -21.30
CA LEU A 393 -24.50 8.30 -21.28
C LEU A 393 -24.93 7.57 -22.56
N ASP A 394 -25.95 8.10 -23.25
CA ASP A 394 -26.39 7.55 -24.53
C ASP A 394 -25.40 7.84 -25.66
N ASP A 395 -24.67 8.95 -25.55
CA ASP A 395 -23.59 9.33 -26.47
C ASP A 395 -22.29 8.59 -26.14
N MET A 396 -21.97 8.42 -24.85
CA MET A 396 -20.78 7.71 -24.42
C MET A 396 -20.99 6.89 -23.15
N LEU A 397 -21.14 5.58 -23.34
CA LEU A 397 -21.24 4.63 -22.24
C LEU A 397 -19.85 4.44 -21.59
N PRO A 398 -19.75 4.49 -20.25
CA PRO A 398 -18.47 4.47 -19.56
C PRO A 398 -17.77 3.11 -19.60
N GLY A 399 -16.48 3.10 -19.27
CA GLY A 399 -15.74 1.86 -19.12
C GLY A 399 -16.16 1.11 -17.86
N ALA A 400 -16.06 -0.22 -17.89
CA ALA A 400 -16.30 -1.06 -16.72
C ALA A 400 -15.55 -0.53 -15.48
N ALA A 401 -16.29 -0.41 -14.38
CA ALA A 401 -15.90 0.13 -13.08
C ALA A 401 -15.37 1.57 -13.10
N GLN A 402 -15.66 2.38 -14.12
CA GLN A 402 -15.34 3.80 -14.12
C GLN A 402 -16.03 4.51 -12.94
N GLY A 403 -15.29 5.39 -12.26
CA GLY A 403 -15.73 6.09 -11.07
C GLY A 403 -15.46 5.34 -9.76
N ILE A 404 -15.05 4.08 -9.79
CA ILE A 404 -14.81 3.27 -8.57
C ILE A 404 -13.31 3.24 -8.25
N ILE A 405 -12.97 3.45 -6.97
CA ILE A 405 -11.63 3.16 -6.43
C ILE A 405 -11.69 1.75 -5.86
N ALA A 406 -10.80 0.88 -6.33
CA ALA A 406 -10.66 -0.48 -5.85
C ALA A 406 -9.40 -0.61 -4.97
N VAL A 407 -9.53 -1.38 -3.90
CA VAL A 407 -8.43 -1.77 -3.02
C VAL A 407 -8.19 -3.26 -3.18
N VAL A 408 -6.98 -3.61 -3.61
CA VAL A 408 -6.55 -4.96 -3.89
C VAL A 408 -5.68 -5.47 -2.75
N CYS A 409 -5.85 -6.73 -2.35
CA CYS A 409 -4.91 -7.42 -1.47
C CYS A 409 -4.64 -8.86 -1.97
N ARG A 410 -3.78 -9.59 -1.25
CA ARG A 410 -3.61 -11.02 -1.46
C ARG A 410 -4.90 -11.76 -1.11
N ALA A 411 -5.26 -12.76 -1.92
CA ALA A 411 -6.49 -13.52 -1.77
C ALA A 411 -6.51 -14.42 -0.52
N ASP A 412 -5.34 -14.82 -0.03
CA ASP A 412 -5.16 -15.65 1.17
C ASP A 412 -4.98 -14.85 2.47
N ASP A 413 -4.93 -13.51 2.39
CA ASP A 413 -4.74 -12.63 3.54
C ASP A 413 -6.09 -12.20 4.15
N ALA A 414 -6.70 -13.13 4.89
CA ALA A 414 -7.97 -12.90 5.57
C ALA A 414 -7.92 -11.74 6.58
N ALA A 415 -6.76 -11.48 7.20
CA ALA A 415 -6.60 -10.39 8.16
C ALA A 415 -6.67 -9.03 7.45
N THR A 416 -5.99 -8.88 6.32
CA THR A 416 -6.09 -7.67 5.48
C THR A 416 -7.50 -7.52 4.91
N ALA A 417 -8.11 -8.60 4.42
CA ALA A 417 -9.48 -8.55 3.90
C ALA A 417 -10.49 -8.06 4.96
N ALA A 418 -10.37 -8.50 6.21
CA ALA A 418 -11.23 -8.05 7.30
C ALA A 418 -11.07 -6.56 7.63
N ILE A 419 -9.85 -6.01 7.51
CA ILE A 419 -9.60 -4.57 7.67
C ILE A 419 -10.32 -3.80 6.54
N LEU A 420 -10.16 -4.27 5.30
CA LEU A 420 -10.68 -3.62 4.10
C LEU A 420 -12.20 -3.73 3.97
N ASP A 421 -12.84 -4.75 4.54
CA ASP A 421 -14.31 -4.91 4.51
C ASP A 421 -15.04 -3.71 5.14
N ASN A 422 -14.41 -3.02 6.11
CA ASN A 422 -14.97 -1.83 6.76
C ASN A 422 -15.15 -0.63 5.82
N ILE A 423 -14.44 -0.59 4.70
CA ILE A 423 -14.52 0.49 3.71
C ILE A 423 -15.17 0.03 2.40
N ASP A 424 -15.72 -1.18 2.38
CA ASP A 424 -16.33 -1.77 1.18
C ASP A 424 -17.78 -1.32 0.99
N ASP A 425 -18.00 -0.50 -0.04
CA ASP A 425 -19.33 -0.12 -0.50
C ASP A 425 -19.97 -1.27 -1.30
N ARG A 426 -20.98 -1.90 -0.70
CA ARG A 426 -21.65 -3.06 -1.31
C ARG A 426 -22.36 -2.72 -2.63
N ALA A 427 -22.81 -1.47 -2.81
CA ALA A 427 -23.44 -1.05 -4.06
C ALA A 427 -22.40 -0.95 -5.20
N ALA A 428 -21.25 -0.34 -4.94
CA ALA A 428 -20.12 -0.31 -5.85
C ALA A 428 -19.61 -1.72 -6.17
N ARG A 429 -19.48 -2.61 -5.16
CA ARG A 429 -19.08 -4.01 -5.38
C ARG A 429 -20.01 -4.75 -6.34
N ARG A 430 -21.33 -4.59 -6.21
CA ARG A 430 -22.31 -5.20 -7.14
C ARG A 430 -22.12 -4.68 -8.57
N CYS A 431 -21.90 -3.37 -8.73
CA CYS A 431 -21.61 -2.80 -10.05
C CYS A 431 -20.30 -3.36 -10.63
N VAL A 432 -19.25 -3.47 -9.81
CA VAL A 432 -17.95 -4.04 -10.22
C VAL A 432 -18.11 -5.50 -10.66
N ALA A 433 -18.86 -6.32 -9.91
CA ALA A 433 -19.11 -7.71 -10.23
C ALA A 433 -19.77 -7.87 -11.61
N ALA A 434 -20.86 -7.13 -11.86
CA ALA A 434 -21.57 -7.17 -13.14
C ALA A 434 -20.73 -6.65 -14.31
N GLU A 435 -20.11 -5.48 -14.15
CA GLU A 435 -19.38 -4.83 -15.24
C GLU A 435 -18.09 -5.55 -15.59
N ARG A 436 -17.39 -6.12 -14.59
CA ARG A 436 -16.17 -6.90 -14.82
C ARG A 436 -16.46 -8.27 -15.40
N ALA A 437 -17.54 -8.94 -14.97
CA ALA A 437 -17.91 -10.23 -15.55
C ALA A 437 -18.29 -10.12 -17.04
N LEU A 438 -18.99 -9.04 -17.43
CA LEU A 438 -19.20 -8.70 -18.84
C LEU A 438 -17.87 -8.52 -19.57
N LEU A 439 -16.97 -7.74 -19.00
CA LEU A 439 -15.64 -7.50 -19.57
C LEU A 439 -14.85 -8.80 -19.76
N ASP A 440 -14.87 -9.70 -18.78
CA ASP A 440 -14.17 -10.98 -18.83
C ASP A 440 -14.70 -11.84 -19.99
N VAL A 441 -16.03 -11.97 -20.12
CA VAL A 441 -16.64 -12.72 -21.23
C VAL A 441 -16.25 -12.15 -22.60
N VAL A 442 -16.28 -10.82 -22.74
CA VAL A 442 -15.94 -10.16 -24.00
C VAL A 442 -14.45 -10.31 -24.32
N ASP A 443 -13.55 -10.15 -23.34
CA ASP A 443 -12.11 -10.36 -23.54
C ASP A 443 -11.81 -11.81 -23.91
N GLU A 444 -12.35 -12.79 -23.19
CA GLU A 444 -12.16 -14.22 -23.48
C GLU A 444 -12.62 -14.59 -24.90
N SER A 445 -13.78 -14.08 -25.30
CA SER A 445 -14.38 -14.40 -26.61
C SER A 445 -13.59 -13.81 -27.77
N LEU A 446 -13.02 -12.61 -27.60
CA LEU A 446 -12.38 -11.87 -28.69
C LEU A 446 -10.84 -11.93 -28.66
N ARG A 447 -10.22 -12.37 -27.56
CA ARG A 447 -8.75 -12.33 -27.35
C ARG A 447 -7.92 -13.04 -28.43
N ARG A 448 -8.43 -14.11 -29.06
CA ARG A 448 -7.68 -14.77 -30.16
C ARG A 448 -7.65 -13.92 -31.44
N LYS A 449 -8.62 -13.04 -31.60
CA LYS A 449 -8.83 -12.22 -32.81
C LYS A 449 -8.34 -10.80 -32.60
N TRP A 450 -8.37 -10.32 -31.36
CA TRP A 450 -7.75 -9.07 -30.95
C TRP A 450 -6.63 -9.30 -29.94
N PRO A 451 -5.38 -8.94 -30.31
CA PRO A 451 -4.27 -9.01 -29.36
C PRO A 451 -4.46 -8.04 -28.17
N GLY A 452 -5.30 -7.01 -28.35
CA GLY A 452 -5.64 -6.03 -27.32
C GLY A 452 -7.05 -6.12 -26.75
N ARG A 453 -7.36 -5.22 -25.81
CA ARG A 453 -8.70 -5.13 -25.22
C ARG A 453 -9.70 -4.55 -26.24
N PRO A 454 -10.83 -5.22 -26.51
CA PRO A 454 -11.91 -4.69 -27.35
C PRO A 454 -12.43 -3.33 -26.88
N PRO A 455 -12.97 -2.45 -27.77
CA PRO A 455 -13.72 -1.27 -27.39
C PRO A 455 -15.05 -1.64 -26.72
N VAL A 456 -14.98 -1.98 -25.43
CA VAL A 456 -16.13 -2.39 -24.62
C VAL A 456 -16.41 -1.37 -23.51
N ALA A 457 -17.69 -1.08 -23.32
CA ALA A 457 -18.24 -0.25 -22.27
C ALA A 457 -19.24 -1.07 -21.44
N ALA A 458 -19.34 -0.76 -20.15
CA ALA A 458 -20.26 -1.42 -19.25
C ALA A 458 -20.68 -0.44 -18.14
N TYR A 459 -21.97 -0.38 -17.86
CA TYR A 459 -22.54 0.45 -16.81
C TYR A 459 -23.72 -0.25 -16.13
N CYS A 460 -23.51 -0.61 -14.87
CA CYS A 460 -24.52 -1.13 -13.96
C CYS A 460 -25.08 0.03 -13.12
N CYS A 461 -26.40 0.20 -13.17
CA CYS A 461 -27.13 1.17 -12.37
C CYS A 461 -28.32 0.47 -11.70
N GLY A 462 -28.28 0.35 -10.38
CA GLY A 462 -29.28 -0.43 -9.65
C GLY A 462 -29.19 -1.90 -10.05
N SER A 463 -30.28 -2.44 -10.61
CA SER A 463 -30.36 -3.83 -11.11
C SER A 463 -30.25 -3.93 -12.63
N VAL A 464 -29.93 -2.85 -13.35
CA VAL A 464 -29.83 -2.85 -14.82
C VAL A 464 -28.37 -2.73 -15.23
N LEU A 465 -27.94 -3.58 -16.16
CA LEU A 465 -26.63 -3.52 -16.79
C LEU A 465 -26.77 -3.17 -18.27
N ARG A 466 -26.16 -2.05 -18.66
CA ARG A 466 -25.94 -1.67 -20.05
C ARG A 466 -24.53 -2.07 -20.47
N GLY A 467 -24.41 -2.74 -21.60
CA GLY A 467 -23.15 -3.09 -22.24
C GLY A 467 -23.11 -2.53 -23.66
N LYS A 468 -21.94 -2.10 -24.12
CA LYS A 468 -21.75 -1.65 -25.51
C LYS A 468 -20.41 -2.16 -26.04
N LEU A 469 -20.42 -2.72 -27.24
CA LEU A 469 -19.26 -3.21 -27.96
C LEU A 469 -19.21 -2.51 -29.33
N ALA A 470 -18.06 -1.93 -29.67
CA ALA A 470 -17.88 -1.18 -30.90
C ALA A 470 -16.60 -1.60 -31.64
N THR A 471 -16.62 -1.52 -32.96
CA THR A 471 -15.42 -1.68 -33.77
C THR A 471 -14.49 -0.49 -33.53
N PRO A 472 -13.16 -0.60 -33.72
CA PRO A 472 -12.21 0.45 -33.41
C PRO A 472 -12.47 1.74 -34.21
N ASP A 473 -12.96 1.58 -35.43
CA ASP A 473 -13.35 2.65 -36.35
C ASP A 473 -14.78 3.18 -36.10
N GLY A 474 -15.52 2.61 -35.15
CA GLY A 474 -16.89 2.99 -34.84
C GLY A 474 -17.94 2.62 -35.90
N SER A 475 -17.57 1.89 -36.96
CA SER A 475 -18.47 1.52 -38.06
C SER A 475 -19.58 0.54 -37.67
N ALA A 476 -19.35 -0.26 -36.62
CA ALA A 476 -20.33 -1.16 -36.04
C ALA A 476 -20.39 -0.99 -34.52
N VAL A 477 -21.61 -0.90 -33.98
CA VAL A 477 -21.88 -0.76 -32.55
C VAL A 477 -23.04 -1.69 -32.18
N VAL A 478 -22.86 -2.46 -31.11
CA VAL A 478 -23.91 -3.27 -30.49
C VAL A 478 -24.08 -2.78 -29.06
N GLU A 479 -25.33 -2.58 -28.64
CA GLU A 479 -25.69 -2.22 -27.27
C GLU A 479 -26.75 -3.19 -26.75
N VAL A 480 -26.53 -3.68 -25.53
CA VAL A 480 -27.44 -4.59 -24.82
C VAL A 480 -27.75 -3.98 -23.46
N SER A 481 -29.01 -4.04 -23.05
CA SER A 481 -29.46 -3.57 -21.74
C SER A 481 -30.37 -4.62 -21.13
N GLU A 482 -29.96 -5.17 -19.99
CA GLU A 482 -30.68 -6.25 -19.31
C GLU A 482 -30.87 -5.92 -17.84
N ALA A 483 -31.97 -6.39 -17.27
CA ALA A 483 -32.22 -6.33 -15.83
C ALA A 483 -31.80 -7.63 -15.15
N LEU A 484 -31.42 -7.53 -13.87
CA LEU A 484 -31.17 -8.67 -12.99
C LEU A 484 -32.45 -9.48 -12.82
N HIS A 485 -32.36 -10.79 -13.03
CA HIS A 485 -33.46 -11.71 -12.74
C HIS A 485 -33.52 -12.08 -11.25
N ASP A 486 -34.69 -12.58 -10.81
CA ASP A 486 -34.86 -13.06 -9.44
C ASP A 486 -33.89 -14.22 -9.13
N GLY A 487 -33.11 -14.07 -8.06
CA GLY A 487 -32.10 -15.05 -7.64
C GLY A 487 -30.80 -15.05 -8.47
N GLU A 488 -30.71 -14.23 -9.51
CA GLU A 488 -29.49 -14.05 -10.31
C GLU A 488 -28.45 -13.24 -9.54
N SER A 489 -27.17 -13.63 -9.62
CA SER A 489 -26.09 -12.80 -9.10
C SER A 489 -25.74 -11.67 -10.09
N PHE A 490 -25.13 -10.59 -9.60
CA PHE A 490 -24.64 -9.53 -10.47
C PHE A 490 -23.58 -10.05 -11.46
N GLU A 491 -22.78 -11.03 -11.05
CA GLU A 491 -21.80 -11.68 -11.93
C GLU A 491 -22.49 -12.40 -13.11
N ASP A 492 -23.56 -13.14 -12.83
CA ASP A 492 -24.34 -13.87 -13.85
C ASP A 492 -24.99 -12.90 -14.85
N LEU A 493 -25.57 -11.79 -14.36
CA LEU A 493 -26.06 -10.71 -15.21
C LEU A 493 -24.95 -10.17 -16.13
N GLY A 494 -23.76 -9.94 -15.57
CA GLY A 494 -22.58 -9.52 -16.32
C GLY A 494 -22.22 -10.49 -17.44
N ARG A 495 -22.12 -11.79 -17.12
CA ARG A 495 -21.82 -12.83 -18.10
C ARG A 495 -22.86 -12.90 -19.20
N ARG A 496 -24.15 -12.85 -18.85
CA ARG A 496 -25.28 -12.89 -19.78
C ARG A 496 -25.25 -11.73 -20.77
N VAL A 497 -25.07 -10.49 -20.30
CA VAL A 497 -24.93 -9.33 -21.17
C VAL A 497 -23.68 -9.43 -22.04
N GLY A 498 -22.56 -9.92 -21.49
CA GLY A 498 -21.33 -10.16 -22.25
C GLY A 498 -21.52 -11.14 -23.41
N HIS A 499 -22.21 -12.26 -23.18
CA HIS A 499 -22.53 -13.23 -24.22
C HIS A 499 -23.45 -12.63 -25.28
N ALA A 500 -24.52 -11.93 -24.87
CA ALA A 500 -25.43 -11.26 -25.78
C ALA A 500 -24.71 -10.24 -26.68
N LEU A 501 -23.76 -9.46 -26.15
CA LEU A 501 -22.94 -8.53 -26.95
C LEU A 501 -22.11 -9.27 -28.01
N VAL A 502 -21.46 -10.36 -27.63
CA VAL A 502 -20.61 -11.15 -28.55
C VAL A 502 -21.45 -11.82 -29.64
N GLU A 503 -22.60 -12.38 -29.26
CA GLU A 503 -23.53 -13.04 -30.19
C GLU A 503 -24.13 -12.06 -31.19
N GLN A 504 -24.65 -10.92 -30.72
CA GLN A 504 -25.23 -9.88 -31.59
C GLN A 504 -24.16 -9.18 -32.45
N GLY A 505 -22.92 -9.10 -31.96
CA GLY A 505 -21.80 -8.63 -32.76
C GLY A 505 -21.54 -9.49 -34.00
N GLY A 506 -21.75 -10.79 -33.90
CA GLY A 506 -21.64 -11.71 -35.02
C GLY A 506 -20.31 -11.59 -35.78
N SER A 507 -20.35 -11.68 -37.10
CA SER A 507 -19.15 -11.63 -37.94
C SER A 507 -18.40 -10.30 -37.84
N ALA A 508 -19.07 -9.16 -37.64
CA ALA A 508 -18.46 -7.83 -37.69
C ALA A 508 -17.33 -7.63 -36.67
N PHE A 509 -17.43 -8.28 -35.50
CA PHE A 509 -16.39 -8.25 -34.45
C PHE A 509 -15.50 -9.49 -34.45
N LEU A 510 -15.85 -10.48 -35.27
CA LEU A 510 -15.21 -11.79 -35.36
C LEU A 510 -14.38 -11.94 -36.64
N SER A 511 -14.52 -11.09 -37.64
CA SER A 511 -13.57 -10.94 -38.75
C SER A 511 -12.43 -10.06 -38.27
N GLY A 512 -11.22 -10.62 -38.18
CA GLY A 512 -10.06 -9.93 -37.62
C GLY A 512 -9.76 -8.59 -38.30
N TYR A 513 -9.28 -7.64 -37.48
CA TYR A 513 -8.66 -6.39 -37.91
C TYR A 513 -7.16 -6.56 -38.12
#